data_AF-A0A256AA87-F1
#
_entry.id   AF-A0A256AA87-F1
#
_cell.length_a   1.000
_cell.length_b   1.000
_cell.length_c   1.000
_cell.angle_alpha   90.00
_cell.angle_beta   90.00
_cell.angle_gamma   90.00
#
_symmetry.space_group_name_H-M   'P 1'
#
loop_
_entity.id
_entity.type
_entity.pdbx_description
1 polymer ?
#
loop_
_entity_poly.entity_id
_entity_poly.type
_entity_poly.pdbx_seq_one_letter_code
_entity_poly.pdbx_strand_id
1 'polypeptide(L)' 'GKISAINAKGLEKVLIPVPSSEEQERIVSILDKFDILTTSISEGLPKEIELRKKQYEYYRDLLLTFPKNNIES' A
#
# COMPACT_ATOMS: atom_id res chain seq x y z
N GLY A 1 -7.56 4.92 29.93
CA GLY A 1 -6.11 4.75 30.18
C GLY A 1 -5.42 6.07 29.89
N LYS A 2 -4.46 6.48 30.72
CA LYS A 2 -3.68 7.71 30.47
C LYS A 2 -2.78 7.49 29.25
N ILE A 3 -3.01 8.22 28.17
CA ILE A 3 -2.08 8.28 27.04
C ILE A 3 -0.92 9.16 27.52
N SER A 4 0.24 8.57 27.76
CA SER A 4 1.43 9.35 28.07
C SER A 4 1.93 9.98 26.78
N ALA A 5 1.59 11.25 26.56
CA ALA A 5 2.11 12.01 25.43
C ALA A 5 3.64 12.10 25.54
N ILE A 6 4.32 11.92 24.41
CA ILE A 6 5.77 12.12 24.30
C ILE A 6 6.04 13.61 24.57
N ASN A 7 6.90 13.93 25.54
CA ASN A 7 7.22 15.31 25.88
C ASN A 7 8.49 15.78 25.14
N ALA A 8 8.56 17.07 24.81
CA ALA A 8 9.66 17.65 24.03
C ALA A 8 11.03 17.48 24.71
N LYS A 9 11.09 17.59 26.04
CA LYS A 9 12.32 17.42 26.83
C LYS A 9 12.90 16.00 26.76
N GLY A 10 12.05 15.00 26.53
CA GLY A 10 12.45 13.62 26.34
C GLY A 10 13.03 13.39 24.94
N LEU A 11 12.44 14.01 23.92
CA LEU A 11 12.92 13.91 22.53
C LEU A 11 14.30 14.55 22.34
N GLU A 12 14.58 15.66 23.02
CA GLU A 12 15.89 16.33 22.96
C GLU A 12 17.05 15.43 23.42
N LYS A 13 16.77 14.47 24.30
CA LYS A 13 17.78 13.54 24.85
C LYS A 13 17.98 12.29 24.01
N VAL A 14 17.17 12.09 22.97
CA VAL A 14 17.27 10.91 22.11
C VAL A 14 18.48 11.07 21.19
N LEU A 15 19.44 10.16 21.31
CA LEU A 15 20.57 10.05 20.39
C LEU A 15 20.15 9.20 19.20
N ILE A 16 20.23 9.77 17.99
CA ILE A 16 19.95 9.06 16.74
C ILE A 16 21.29 8.76 16.05
N PRO A 17 21.54 7.50 15.63
CA PRO A 17 22.73 7.19 14.86
C PRO A 17 22.69 7.89 13.50
N VAL A 18 23.76 8.59 13.15
CA VAL A 18 23.92 9.24 11.85
C VAL A 18 25.04 8.53 11.10
N PRO A 19 24.72 7.62 10.16
CA PRO A 19 25.73 6.91 9.37
C PRO A 19 26.36 7.84 8.31
N SER A 20 27.35 7.34 7.55
CA SER A 20 27.93 8.10 6.43
C SER A 20 26.88 8.44 5.36
N SER A 21 27.11 9.50 4.59
CA SER A 21 26.15 9.93 3.54
C SER A 21 25.82 8.82 2.54
N GLU A 22 26.83 8.03 2.13
CA GLU A 22 26.63 6.89 1.23
C GLU A 22 25.69 5.84 1.82
N GLU A 23 25.84 5.51 3.10
CA GLU A 23 24.95 4.57 3.77
C GLU A 23 23.54 5.16 3.98
N GLN A 24 23.42 6.46 4.23
CA GLN A 24 22.12 7.13 4.31
C GLN A 24 21.37 7.02 2.98
N GLU A 25 22.02 7.32 1.86
CA GLU A 25 21.43 7.23 0.52
C GLU A 25 21.03 5.78 0.20
N ARG A 26 21.90 4.82 0.51
CA ARG A 26 21.61 3.39 0.31
C ARG A 26 20.37 2.96 1.10
N ILE A 27 20.31 3.32 2.39
CA ILE A 27 19.20 2.96 3.28
C ILE A 27 17.89 3.62 2.81
N VAL A 28 17.90 4.93 2.55
CA VAL A 28 16.71 5.68 2.10
C VAL A 28 16.19 5.11 0.78
N SER A 29 17.07 4.82 -0.18
CA SER A 29 16.65 4.25 -1.47
C SER A 29 15.93 2.90 -1.34
N ILE A 30 16.27 2.09 -0.34
CA ILE A 30 15.61 0.82 -0.06
C ILE A 30 14.26 1.07 0.60
N LEU A 31 14.23 1.93 1.63
CA LEU A 31 13.00 2.26 2.35
C LEU A 31 11.96 2.92 1.44
N ASP A 32 12.36 3.85 0.58
CA ASP A 32 11.49 4.52 -0.37
C ASP A 32 10.86 3.50 -1.35
N LYS A 33 11.64 2.54 -1.84
CA LYS A 33 11.12 1.47 -2.72
C LYS A 33 10.08 0.60 -2.00
N PHE A 34 10.31 0.26 -0.73
CA PHE A 34 9.35 -0.51 0.06
C PHE A 34 8.08 0.28 0.34
N ASP A 35 8.20 1.57 0.69
CA ASP A 35 7.04 2.43 0.93
C ASP A 35 6.20 2.61 -0.34
N ILE A 36 6.85 2.90 -1.47
CA ILE A 36 6.20 2.99 -2.78
C ILE A 36 5.44 1.69 -3.10
N LEU A 37 6.09 0.54 -2.94
CA LEU A 37 5.49 -0.76 -3.27
C LEU A 37 4.27 -1.08 -2.40
N THR A 38 4.27 -0.66 -1.14
CA THR A 38 3.25 -1.08 -0.15
C THR A 38 2.15 -0.07 0.10
N THR A 39 2.46 1.23 0.01
CA THR A 39 1.58 2.31 0.44
C THR A 39 1.01 3.12 -0.73
N SER A 40 1.72 3.19 -1.86
CA SER A 40 1.30 4.04 -2.97
C SER A 40 -0.05 3.61 -3.55
N ILE A 41 -0.90 4.58 -3.88
CA ILE A 41 -2.21 4.33 -4.51
C ILE A 41 -2.14 4.43 -6.04
N SER A 42 -1.10 5.09 -6.57
CA SER A 42 -0.88 5.24 -8.01
C SER A 42 -0.07 4.09 -8.60
N GLU A 43 0.74 3.44 -7.78
CA GLU A 43 1.62 2.32 -8.11
C GLU A 43 1.63 1.31 -6.94
N GLY A 44 2.33 0.19 -7.07
CA GLY A 44 2.42 -0.80 -5.99
C GLY A 44 1.15 -1.62 -5.72
N LEU A 45 1.11 -2.26 -4.55
CA LEU A 45 0.10 -3.25 -4.17
C LEU A 45 -1.33 -2.70 -4.12
N PRO A 46 -1.61 -1.51 -3.54
CA PRO A 46 -2.96 -0.97 -3.53
C PRO A 46 -3.52 -0.79 -4.95
N LYS A 47 -2.67 -0.34 -5.89
CA LYS A 47 -3.08 -0.17 -7.28
C LYS A 47 -3.37 -1.51 -7.96
N GLU A 48 -2.51 -2.50 -7.76
CA GLU A 48 -2.72 -3.84 -8.32
C GLU A 48 -4.01 -4.49 -7.77
N ILE A 49 -4.27 -4.38 -6.46
CA ILE A 49 -5.47 -4.91 -5.83
C ILE A 49 -6.73 -4.26 -6.44
N GLU A 50 -6.73 -2.95 -6.64
CA GLU A 50 -7.84 -2.23 -7.29
C GLU A 50 -8.12 -2.79 -8.70
N LEU A 51 -7.06 -2.95 -9.51
CA LEU A 51 -7.17 -3.47 -10.87
C LEU A 51 -7.66 -4.92 -10.89
N ARG A 52 -7.17 -5.76 -9.98
CA ARG A 52 -7.60 -7.17 -9.87
C ARG A 52 -9.05 -7.31 -9.42
N LYS A 53 -9.54 -6.42 -8.56
CA LYS A 53 -10.97 -6.36 -8.18
C LYS A 53 -11.84 -6.02 -9.39
N LYS A 54 -11.47 -4.99 -10.16
CA LYS A 54 -12.18 -4.60 -11.40
C LYS A 54 -12.19 -5.74 -12.42
N GLN A 55 -11.05 -6.40 -12.61
CA GLN A 55 -10.95 -7.57 -13.47
C GLN A 55 -11.87 -8.71 -13.02
N TYR A 56 -11.87 -9.02 -11.72
CA TYR A 56 -12.74 -10.03 -11.15
C TYR A 56 -14.23 -9.71 -11.36
N GLU A 57 -14.65 -8.47 -11.07
CA GLU A 57 -16.04 -8.04 -11.25
C GLU A 57 -16.49 -8.17 -12.71
N TYR A 58 -15.65 -7.73 -13.65
CA TYR A 58 -15.92 -7.87 -15.08
C TYR A 58 -16.15 -9.33 -15.49
N TYR A 59 -15.25 -10.24 -15.09
CA TYR A 59 -15.38 -11.66 -15.45
C TYR A 59 -16.50 -12.36 -14.71
N ARG A 60 -16.78 -12.00 -13.44
CA ARG A 60 -17.92 -12.50 -12.69
C ARG A 60 -19.22 -12.17 -13.43
N ASP A 61 -19.38 -10.91 -13.83
CA ASP A 61 -20.59 -10.45 -14.51
C ASP A 61 -20.71 -11.09 -15.90
N LEU A 62 -19.61 -11.23 -16.64
CA LEU A 62 -19.59 -11.93 -17.93
C LEU A 62 -20.04 -13.40 -17.81
N LEU A 63 -19.50 -14.14 -16.82
CA LEU A 63 -19.78 -15.56 -16.65
C LEU A 63 -21.18 -15.83 -16.08
N LEU A 64 -21.70 -14.93 -15.25
CA LEU A 64 -22.99 -15.08 -14.58
C LEU A 64 -24.14 -14.36 -15.29
N THR A 65 -23.85 -13.59 -16.35
CA THR A 65 -24.87 -13.04 -17.24
C THR A 65 -25.19 -14.05 -18.33
N PHE A 66 -26.26 -14.81 -18.12
CA PHE A 66 -26.79 -15.70 -19.16
C PHE A 66 -27.72 -14.91 -20.10
N PRO A 67 -27.54 -14.98 -21.43
CA PRO A 67 -28.50 -14.41 -22.35
C PRO A 67 -29.87 -15.06 -22.13
N LYS A 68 -30.93 -14.24 -22.00
CA LYS A 68 -32.30 -14.69 -21.73
C LYS A 68 -32.95 -15.50 -22.87
N ASN A 69 -32.20 -15.80 -23.93
CA ASN A 69 -32.73 -16.38 -25.17
C ASN A 69 -32.88 -17.91 -25.11
N ASN A 70 -32.77 -18.53 -23.93
CA ASN A 70 -32.97 -19.97 -23.74
C ASN A 70 -34.31 -20.33 -23.07
N ILE A 71 -35.28 -19.40 -23.08
CA ILE A 71 -36.66 -19.67 -22.61
C ILE A 71 -37.64 -19.27 -23.72
N GLU A 72 -37.52 -19.91 -24.87
CA GLU A 72 -38.65 -20.06 -25.78
C GLU A 72 -38.78 -21.56 -26.09
N SER A 73 -39.75 -22.19 -25.44
CA SER A 73 -40.33 -23.50 -25.78
C SER A 73 -41.80 -23.44 -25.45
#